data_AF-A0A1V0AHQ9-F1
#
_entry.id   AF-A0A1V0AHQ9-F1
#
_cell.length_a   1.000
_cell.length_b   1.000
_cell.length_c   1.000
_cell.angle_alpha   90.00
_cell.angle_beta   90.00
_cell.angle_gamma   90.00
#
_symmetry.space_group_name_H-M   'P 1'
#
loop_
_entity.id
_entity.type
_entity.pdbx_description
1 polymer ?
#
loop_
_entity_poly.entity_id
_entity_poly.type
_entity_poly.pdbx_seq_one_letter_code
_entity_poly.pdbx_strand_id
1 'polypeptide(L)'
;MRTHGTEASAGRKAGLWLPVAANLGLGIPAIVPLYLTWWLVTEYLPMDCRSVADLAEPDLANCGYHTLDHAPIVMLALAVTGLFGLAAVVVIDVVLPLRHGLRLSWWLGAAVLIPAPFLVGLALS
;
A
#
# COMPACT_ATOMS: atom_id res chain seq x y z
N MET A 1 -30.71 31.89 23.42
CA MET A 1 -29.32 31.43 23.28
C MET A 1 -29.32 30.20 22.38
N ARG A 2 -28.50 30.21 21.32
CA ARG A 2 -28.60 29.39 20.11
C ARG A 2 -27.58 28.24 20.20
N THR A 3 -28.00 27.01 20.50
CA THR A 3 -27.12 25.82 20.63
C THR A 3 -26.97 25.00 19.35
N HIS A 4 -27.59 25.40 18.23
CA HIS A 4 -27.56 24.65 16.96
C HIS A 4 -26.18 24.58 16.23
N GLY A 5 -25.12 25.21 16.76
CA GLY A 5 -23.83 25.31 16.06
C GLY A 5 -22.87 24.12 16.27
N THR A 6 -22.98 23.40 17.37
CA THR A 6 -22.00 22.35 17.74
C THR A 6 -22.29 21.01 17.08
N GLU A 7 -23.56 20.62 16.95
CA GLU A 7 -23.96 19.32 16.39
C GLU A 7 -23.74 19.24 14.87
N ALA A 8 -24.06 20.32 14.14
CA ALA A 8 -23.80 20.40 12.70
C ALA A 8 -22.29 20.37 12.38
N SER A 9 -21.47 20.97 13.24
CA SER A 9 -20.01 20.94 13.13
C SER A 9 -19.43 19.56 13.45
N ALA A 10 -19.96 18.89 14.47
CA ALA A 10 -19.57 17.52 14.84
C ALA A 10 -19.91 16.51 13.73
N GLY A 11 -21.12 16.58 13.15
CA GLY A 11 -21.51 15.71 12.03
C GLY A 11 -20.66 15.94 10.78
N ARG A 12 -20.31 17.19 10.47
CA ARG A 12 -19.45 17.52 9.33
C ARG A 12 -18.00 17.09 9.54
N LYS A 13 -17.49 17.14 10.77
CA LYS A 13 -16.16 16.62 11.13
C LYS A 13 -16.15 15.10 11.08
N ALA A 14 -17.17 14.42 11.62
CA ALA A 14 -17.27 12.96 11.59
C ALA A 14 -17.29 12.42 10.15
N GLY A 15 -18.04 13.07 9.24
CA GLY A 15 -18.02 12.73 7.82
C GLY A 15 -16.67 12.97 7.12
N LEU A 16 -15.83 13.87 7.64
CA LEU A 16 -14.49 14.13 7.12
C LEU A 16 -13.44 13.14 7.67
N TRP A 17 -13.60 12.67 8.90
CA TRP A 17 -12.70 11.68 9.52
C TRP A 17 -12.89 10.27 8.96
N LEU A 18 -14.09 9.95 8.46
CA LEU A 18 -14.41 8.66 7.90
C LEU A 18 -13.47 8.23 6.73
N PRO A 19 -13.25 9.05 5.68
CA PRO A 19 -12.30 8.70 4.62
C PRO A 19 -10.85 8.62 5.12
N VAL A 20 -10.47 9.45 6.10
CA VAL A 20 -9.12 9.42 6.69
C VAL A 20 -8.88 8.11 7.44
N ALA A 21 -9.82 7.70 8.28
CA ALA A 21 -9.73 6.45 9.03
C ALA A 21 -9.78 5.22 8.11
N ALA A 22 -10.61 5.23 7.07
CA ALA A 22 -10.68 4.16 6.09
C ALA A 22 -9.35 4.00 5.33
N ASN A 23 -8.75 5.10 4.87
CA ASN A 23 -7.49 5.08 4.14
C ASN A 23 -6.28 4.71 5.00
N LEU A 24 -6.26 5.14 6.27
CA LEU A 24 -5.26 4.68 7.25
C LEU A 24 -5.42 3.20 7.58
N GLY A 25 -6.66 2.74 7.76
CA GLY A 25 -6.97 1.32 7.98
C GLY A 25 -6.56 0.44 6.81
N LEU A 26 -6.73 0.92 5.57
CA LEU A 26 -6.23 0.29 4.36
C LEU A 26 -4.71 0.34 4.23
N GLY A 27 -4.08 1.39 4.76
CA GLY A 27 -2.63 1.52 4.76
C GLY A 27 -1.93 0.38 5.49
N ILE A 28 -2.52 -0.17 6.56
CA ILE A 28 -1.94 -1.30 7.33
C ILE A 28 -1.75 -2.56 6.47
N PRO A 29 -2.80 -3.14 5.82
CA PRO A 29 -2.60 -4.27 4.93
C PRO A 29 -1.80 -3.92 3.67
N ALA A 30 -1.80 -2.65 3.24
CA ALA A 30 -0.98 -2.18 2.13
C ALA A 30 0.53 -2.15 2.45
N ILE A 31 0.93 -2.23 3.72
CA ILE A 31 2.36 -2.35 4.12
C ILE A 31 2.99 -3.56 3.44
N VAL A 32 2.29 -4.69 3.36
CA VAL A 32 2.83 -5.94 2.81
C VAL A 32 3.21 -5.79 1.32
N PRO A 33 2.30 -5.44 0.39
CA PRO A 33 2.67 -5.26 -1.01
C PRO A 33 3.65 -4.10 -1.22
N LEU A 34 3.59 -3.03 -0.42
CA LEU A 34 4.57 -1.93 -0.50
C LEU A 34 5.98 -2.39 -0.10
N TYR A 35 6.10 -3.16 0.98
CA TYR A 35 7.37 -3.74 1.42
C TYR A 35 7.93 -4.72 0.39
N LEU A 36 7.09 -5.61 -0.15
CA LEU A 36 7.50 -6.56 -1.18
C LEU A 36 7.94 -5.84 -2.47
N THR A 37 7.27 -4.74 -2.83
CA THR A 37 7.67 -3.90 -3.98
C THR A 37 8.99 -3.18 -3.71
N TRP A 38 9.17 -2.63 -2.50
CA TRP A 38 10.41 -2.00 -2.08
C TRP A 38 11.57 -2.97 -2.19
N TRP A 39 11.45 -4.15 -1.56
CA TRP A 39 12.43 -5.22 -1.63
C TRP A 39 12.75 -5.64 -3.08
N LEU A 40 11.72 -5.75 -3.93
CA LEU A 40 11.92 -6.07 -5.35
C LEU A 40 12.79 -5.02 -6.05
N VAL A 41 12.58 -3.74 -5.76
CA VAL A 41 13.29 -2.62 -6.41
C VAL A 41 14.69 -2.44 -5.84
N THR A 42 14.89 -2.61 -4.54
CA THR A 42 16.17 -2.30 -3.87
C THR A 42 17.09 -3.50 -3.70
N GLU A 43 16.54 -4.72 -3.67
CA GLU A 43 17.33 -5.94 -3.44
C GLU A 43 17.31 -6.87 -4.65
N TYR A 44 16.14 -7.12 -5.25
CA TYR A 44 16.03 -8.09 -6.35
C TYR A 44 16.47 -7.57 -7.73
N LEU A 45 15.97 -6.40 -8.15
CA LEU A 45 16.33 -5.76 -9.41
C LEU A 45 17.82 -5.42 -9.60
N PRO A 46 18.57 -4.98 -8.56
CA PRO A 46 19.99 -4.71 -8.68
C PRO A 46 20.88 -5.97 -8.61
N MET A 47 20.31 -7.18 -8.50
CA MET A 47 21.09 -8.40 -8.67
C MET A 47 21.35 -8.69 -10.14
N ASP A 48 22.59 -9.08 -10.43
CA ASP A 48 23.05 -9.44 -11.78
C ASP A 48 22.56 -10.84 -12.21
N CYS A 49 21.94 -11.60 -11.29
CA CYS A 49 21.45 -12.96 -11.49
C CYS A 49 19.93 -13.02 -11.48
N ARG A 50 19.32 -13.68 -12.47
CA ARG A 50 17.85 -13.86 -12.54
C ARG A 50 17.43 -15.32 -12.62
N SER A 51 18.38 -16.25 -12.72
CA SER A 51 18.12 -17.69 -12.74
C SER A 51 19.17 -18.48 -11.95
N VAL A 52 18.79 -19.67 -11.47
CA VAL A 52 19.73 -20.59 -10.81
C VAL A 52 20.81 -21.11 -11.76
N ALA A 53 20.63 -20.98 -13.09
CA ALA A 53 21.65 -21.32 -14.07
C ALA A 53 22.79 -20.27 -14.08
N ASP A 54 22.50 -19.03 -13.69
CA ASP A 54 23.45 -17.92 -13.67
C ASP A 54 24.46 -18.08 -12.51
N LEU A 55 24.13 -18.91 -11.49
CA LEU A 55 25.04 -19.26 -10.39
C LEU A 55 26.30 -20.00 -10.85
N ALA A 56 26.30 -20.54 -12.08
CA ALA A 56 27.46 -21.24 -12.64
C ALA A 56 28.48 -20.27 -13.27
N GLU A 57 28.15 -18.99 -13.44
CA GLU A 57 29.05 -18.00 -14.01
C GLU A 57 29.95 -17.35 -12.93
N PRO A 58 31.28 -17.45 -13.05
CA PRO A 58 32.22 -17.02 -12.01
C PRO A 58 32.37 -15.50 -11.85
N ASP A 59 31.74 -14.68 -12.69
CA ASP A 59 31.90 -13.21 -12.72
C ASP A 59 30.77 -12.44 -12.01
N LEU A 60 29.81 -13.12 -11.40
CA LEU A 60 28.65 -12.48 -10.75
C LEU A 60 28.94 -12.17 -9.27
N ALA A 61 29.50 -10.98 -9.02
CA ALA A 61 29.93 -10.53 -7.69
C ALA A 61 28.77 -10.28 -6.68
N ASN A 62 27.53 -10.19 -7.16
CA ASN A 62 26.34 -9.81 -6.37
C ASN A 62 25.21 -10.86 -6.45
N CYS A 63 25.57 -12.13 -6.52
CA CYS A 63 24.63 -13.24 -6.69
C CYS A 63 24.26 -13.89 -5.34
N GLY A 64 23.15 -13.45 -4.73
CA GLY A 64 22.65 -14.01 -3.47
C GLY A 64 21.71 -15.20 -3.69
N TYR A 65 22.18 -16.43 -3.48
CA TYR A 65 21.35 -17.66 -3.61
C TYR A 65 20.06 -17.59 -2.79
N HIS A 66 20.14 -17.05 -1.58
CA HIS A 66 19.01 -16.96 -0.64
C HIS A 66 17.90 -16.03 -1.15
N THR A 67 18.26 -14.96 -1.87
CA THR A 67 17.34 -13.96 -2.43
C THR A 67 16.66 -14.51 -3.70
N LEU A 68 17.37 -15.33 -4.47
CA LEU A 68 16.91 -15.95 -5.71
C LEU A 68 15.88 -17.08 -5.47
N ASP A 69 16.13 -17.94 -4.48
CA ASP A 69 15.22 -19.06 -4.16
C ASP A 69 13.87 -18.59 -3.60
N HIS A 70 13.87 -17.45 -2.90
CA HIS A 70 12.65 -16.85 -2.35
C HIS A 70 11.91 -15.93 -3.34
N ALA A 71 12.57 -15.49 -4.41
CA ALA A 71 11.98 -14.59 -5.40
C ALA A 71 10.63 -15.05 -5.99
N PRO A 72 10.41 -16.31 -6.41
CA PRO A 72 9.13 -16.72 -6.99
C PRO A 72 7.98 -16.67 -5.96
N ILE A 73 8.25 -17.05 -4.71
CA ILE A 73 7.26 -16.98 -3.62
C ILE A 73 6.96 -15.52 -3.28
N VAL A 74 7.98 -14.66 -3.20
CA VAL A 74 7.85 -13.22 -2.94
C VAL A 74 7.06 -12.54 -4.06
N MET A 75 7.34 -12.87 -5.33
CA MET A 75 6.60 -12.34 -6.48
C MET A 75 5.13 -12.80 -6.50
N LEU A 76 4.85 -14.07 -6.18
CA LEU A 76 3.48 -14.56 -6.05
C LEU A 76 2.74 -13.85 -4.91
N ALA A 77 3.39 -13.72 -3.75
CA ALA A 77 2.84 -13.01 -2.60
C ALA A 77 2.56 -11.55 -2.96
N LEU A 78 3.45 -10.88 -3.68
CA LEU A 78 3.26 -9.51 -4.17
C LEU A 78 2.09 -9.42 -5.14
N ALA A 79 1.98 -10.35 -6.11
CA ALA A 79 0.89 -10.35 -7.07
C ALA A 79 -0.47 -10.54 -6.39
N VAL A 80 -0.55 -11.50 -5.46
CA VAL A 80 -1.78 -11.80 -4.71
C VAL A 80 -2.15 -10.62 -3.80
N THR A 81 -1.25 -10.19 -2.92
CA THR A 81 -1.51 -9.11 -1.96
C THR A 81 -1.72 -7.76 -2.66
N GLY A 82 -0.99 -7.48 -3.73
CA GLY A 82 -1.16 -6.29 -4.56
C GLY A 82 -2.52 -6.26 -5.25
N LEU A 83 -2.96 -7.38 -5.83
CA LEU A 83 -4.29 -7.47 -6.46
C LEU A 83 -5.41 -7.26 -5.43
N PHE A 84 -5.32 -7.91 -4.27
CA PHE A 84 -6.32 -7.74 -3.20
C PHE A 84 -6.31 -6.31 -2.65
N GLY A 85 -5.14 -5.71 -2.46
CA GLY A 85 -5.00 -4.32 -2.02
C GLY A 85 -5.63 -3.35 -3.02
N LEU A 86 -5.33 -3.51 -4.31
CA LEU A 86 -5.86 -2.65 -5.37
C LEU A 86 -7.37 -2.80 -5.50
N ALA A 87 -7.90 -4.02 -5.39
CA ALA A 87 -9.34 -4.25 -5.34
C ALA A 87 -9.99 -3.56 -4.13
N ALA A 88 -9.36 -3.63 -2.94
CA ALA A 88 -9.86 -2.97 -1.74
C ALA A 88 -9.89 -1.44 -1.89
N VAL A 89 -8.83 -0.84 -2.46
CA VAL A 89 -8.77 0.60 -2.78
C VAL A 89 -9.88 0.99 -3.74
N VAL A 90 -10.10 0.23 -4.83
CA VAL A 90 -11.19 0.51 -5.77
C VAL A 90 -12.56 0.43 -5.10
N VAL A 91 -12.78 -0.58 -4.27
CA VAL A 91 -14.06 -0.74 -3.56
C VAL A 91 -14.30 0.41 -2.59
N ILE A 92 -13.29 0.78 -1.80
CA ILE A 92 -13.42 1.74 -0.72
C ILE A 92 -13.38 3.19 -1.25
N ASP A 93 -12.43 3.54 -2.10
CA ASP A 93 -12.25 4.92 -2.58
C ASP A 93 -13.08 5.28 -3.81
N VAL A 94 -13.62 4.29 -4.53
CA VAL A 94 -14.42 4.52 -5.75
C VAL A 94 -15.84 4.00 -5.59
N VAL A 95 -16.04 2.70 -5.35
CA VAL A 95 -17.38 2.10 -5.36
C VAL A 95 -18.23 2.60 -4.19
N LEU A 96 -17.66 2.68 -2.98
CA LEU A 96 -18.37 3.09 -1.78
C LEU A 96 -18.86 4.56 -1.84
N PRO A 97 -18.01 5.56 -2.16
CA PRO A 97 -18.45 6.95 -2.30
C PRO A 97 -19.41 7.15 -3.46
N LEU A 98 -19.25 6.45 -4.59
CA LEU A 98 -20.21 6.50 -5.70
C LEU A 98 -21.60 6.00 -5.28
N ARG A 99 -21.66 4.89 -4.53
CA ARG A 99 -22.93 4.33 -4.03
C ARG A 99 -23.62 5.23 -2.99
N HIS A 100 -22.86 5.99 -2.23
CA HIS A 100 -23.40 6.88 -1.18
C HIS A 100 -23.55 8.34 -1.64
N GLY A 101 -23.29 8.66 -2.92
CA GLY A 101 -23.39 10.03 -3.44
C GLY A 101 -22.39 11.01 -2.80
N LEU A 102 -21.28 10.51 -2.26
CA LEU A 102 -20.27 11.32 -1.58
C LEU A 102 -19.33 11.99 -2.60
N ARG A 103 -18.70 13.09 -2.21
CA ARG A 103 -17.72 13.80 -3.05
C ARG A 103 -16.45 12.97 -3.21
N LEU A 104 -16.32 12.34 -4.38
CA LEU A 104 -15.18 11.50 -4.76
C LEU A 104 -13.84 12.25 -4.69
N SER A 105 -13.81 13.53 -5.04
CA SER A 105 -12.61 14.36 -4.98
C SER A 105 -12.00 14.43 -3.59
N TRP A 106 -12.82 14.37 -2.54
CA TRP A 106 -12.30 14.42 -1.17
C TRP A 106 -11.79 13.06 -0.68
N TRP A 107 -12.48 12.00 -1.07
CA TRP A 107 -12.10 10.62 -0.81
C TRP A 107 -10.77 10.25 -1.48
N LEU A 108 -10.60 10.61 -2.75
CA LEU A 108 -9.35 10.40 -3.48
C LEU A 108 -8.19 11.21 -2.90
N GLY A 109 -8.45 12.40 -2.36
CA GLY A 109 -7.43 13.16 -1.63
C GLY A 109 -6.93 12.44 -0.38
N ALA A 110 -7.82 11.72 0.33
CA ALA A 110 -7.45 10.91 1.49
C ALA A 110 -6.72 9.62 1.11
N ALA A 111 -6.84 9.12 -0.12
CA ALA A 111 -6.10 7.94 -0.59
C ALA A 111 -4.57 8.11 -0.54
N VAL A 112 -4.07 9.35 -0.52
CA VAL A 112 -2.65 9.65 -0.28
C VAL A 112 -2.17 9.19 1.10
N LEU A 113 -3.07 8.94 2.06
CA LEU A 113 -2.74 8.39 3.38
C LEU A 113 -2.49 6.88 3.37
N ILE A 114 -2.88 6.15 2.32
CA ILE A 114 -2.65 4.70 2.23
C ILE A 114 -1.17 4.34 2.39
N PRO A 115 -0.20 4.97 1.70
CA PRO A 115 1.23 4.67 1.90
C PRO A 115 1.81 5.22 3.20
N ALA A 116 1.10 6.06 3.96
CA ALA A 116 1.67 6.76 5.11
C ALA A 116 2.19 5.80 6.21
N PRO A 117 1.49 4.74 6.63
CA PRO A 117 2.00 3.80 7.63
C PRO A 117 3.32 3.14 7.22
N PHE A 118 3.45 2.79 5.94
CA PHE A 118 4.67 2.23 5.39
C PHE A 118 5.82 3.24 5.41
N LEU A 119 5.59 4.47 4.95
CA LEU A 119 6.61 5.54 4.95
C LEU A 119 7.09 5.89 6.36
N VAL A 120 6.18 5.91 7.33
CA VAL A 120 6.53 6.13 8.74
C VAL A 120 7.39 4.97 9.26
N GLY A 121 7.03 3.72 8.95
CA GLY A 121 7.84 2.56 9.30
C GLY A 121 9.25 2.63 8.72
N LEU A 122 9.36 2.99 7.43
CA LEU A 122 10.63 3.15 6.72
C LEU A 122 11.48 4.31 7.27
N ALA A 123 10.87 5.40 7.71
CA ALA A 123 11.60 6.54 8.28
C ALA A 123 12.12 6.26 9.71
N LEU A 124 11.55 5.26 10.40
CA LEU A 124 11.93 4.86 11.74
C LEU A 124 12.91 3.68 11.79
N SER A 125 13.07 2.96 10.68
CA SER A 125 14.03 1.85 10.51
C SER A 125 15.42 2.35 10.16
#